data_AF-A0A2U1VCP4-F1
#
_entry.id   AF-A0A2U1VCP4-F1
#
_cell.length_a   1.000
_cell.length_b   1.000
_cell.length_c   1.000
_cell.angle_alpha   90.00
_cell.angle_beta   90.00
_cell.angle_gamma   90.00
#
_symmetry.space_group_name_H-M   'P 1'
#
loop_
_entity.id
_entity.type
_entity.pdbx_description
1 polymer ?
#
loop_
_entity_poly.entity_id
_entity_poly.type
_entity_poly.pdbx_seq_one_letter_code
_entity_poly.pdbx_strand_id
1 'polypeptide(L)' 'NTVGFNDDTRAFCSIPARHDVARRIDCAFLARLVAEHRMDEDEAAELAVDLAYRLAKNAYKL' A
#
# COMPACT_ATOMS: atom_id res chain seq x y z
N ASN A 1 -6.92 0.68 -9.85
CA ASN A 1 -6.13 1.91 -10.01
C ASN A 1 -4.75 1.60 -9.45
N THR A 2 -3.72 1.46 -10.28
CA THR A 2 -2.35 1.07 -9.89
C THR A 2 -1.59 2.20 -9.16
N VAL A 3 -2.34 3.08 -8.50
CA VAL A 3 -1.91 4.40 -8.01
C VAL A 3 -1.94 4.47 -6.48
N GLY A 4 -1.95 3.32 -5.79
CA GLY A 4 -2.10 3.23 -4.34
C GLY A 4 -3.55 3.21 -3.85
N PHE A 5 -3.74 3.39 -2.54
CA PHE A 5 -5.05 3.33 -1.87
C PHE A 5 -5.71 4.71 -1.74
N ASN A 6 -7.03 4.77 -1.97
CA ASN A 6 -7.87 5.92 -1.64
C ASN A 6 -9.06 5.45 -0.81
N ASP A 7 -9.39 6.24 0.22
CA ASP A 7 -10.36 5.85 1.25
C ASP A 7 -11.83 5.96 0.83
N ASP A 8 -12.10 6.92 -0.05
CA ASP A 8 -13.41 7.27 -0.60
C ASP A 8 -14.55 7.23 0.43
N THR A 9 -14.34 7.90 1.57
CA THR A 9 -15.32 7.98 2.66
C THR A 9 -15.80 9.40 2.92
N ARG A 10 -17.05 9.51 3.39
CA ARG A 10 -17.56 10.73 4.04
C ARG A 10 -17.40 10.70 5.57
N ALA A 11 -16.95 9.59 6.15
CA ALA A 11 -16.76 9.42 7.59
C ALA A 11 -15.30 9.69 7.98
N PHE A 12 -15.00 10.94 8.35
CA PHE A 12 -13.64 11.42 8.66
C PHE A 12 -12.88 10.55 9.69
N CYS A 13 -13.55 10.13 10.77
CA CYS A 13 -12.92 9.30 11.79
C CYS A 13 -12.52 7.89 11.31
N SER A 14 -13.02 7.44 10.15
CA SER A 14 -12.70 6.13 9.59
C SER A 14 -11.47 6.13 8.68
N ILE A 15 -11.04 7.31 8.21
CA ILE A 15 -9.88 7.48 7.31
C ILE A 15 -8.63 6.76 7.85
N PRO A 16 -8.18 6.95 9.11
CA PRO A 16 -6.96 6.30 9.57
C PRO A 16 -7.10 4.77 9.66
N ALA A 17 -8.26 4.28 10.11
CA ALA A 17 -8.51 2.85 10.26
C ALA A 17 -8.47 2.12 8.91
N ARG A 18 -9.07 2.73 7.88
CA ARG A 18 -9.09 2.17 6.54
C ARG A 18 -7.72 2.20 5.85
N HIS A 19 -6.94 3.26 6.05
CA HIS A 19 -5.55 3.29 5.58
C HIS A 19 -4.67 2.25 6.28
N ASP A 20 -4.89 2.00 7.59
CA ASP A 20 -4.18 0.94 8.31
C ASP A 20 -4.51 -0.44 7.71
N VAL A 21 -5.79 -0.70 7.43
CA VAL A 21 -6.23 -1.95 6.79
C VAL A 21 -5.59 -2.12 5.41
N ALA A 22 -5.58 -1.07 4.57
CA ALA A 22 -4.96 -1.12 3.25
C ALA A 22 -3.46 -1.48 3.35
N ARG A 23 -2.71 -0.81 4.22
CA ARG A 23 -1.28 -1.10 4.44
C ARG A 23 -1.03 -2.53 4.90
N ARG A 24 -1.87 -3.06 5.80
CA ARG A 24 -1.75 -4.44 6.27
C ARG A 24 -2.00 -5.45 5.16
N ILE A 25 -2.98 -5.22 4.31
CA ILE A 25 -3.31 -6.10 3.17
C ILE A 25 -2.17 -6.08 2.15
N ASP A 26 -1.64 -4.90 1.83
CA ASP A 26 -0.51 -4.76 0.90
C ASP A 26 0.73 -5.50 1.43
N CYS A 27 1.10 -5.29 2.70
CA CYS A 27 2.22 -6.00 3.32
C CYS A 27 1.98 -7.52 3.38
N ALA A 28 0.76 -7.98 3.65
CA ALA A 28 0.45 -9.41 3.66
C ALA A 28 0.61 -10.05 2.27
N PHE A 29 0.19 -9.32 1.22
CA PHE A 29 0.37 -9.77 -0.16
C PHE A 29 1.86 -9.86 -0.53
N LEU A 30 2.64 -8.83 -0.20
CA LEU A 30 4.09 -8.81 -0.46
C LEU A 30 4.83 -9.87 0.34
N ALA A 31 4.50 -10.04 1.62
CA ALA A 31 5.09 -11.07 2.46
C ALA A 31 4.85 -12.48 1.89
N ARG A 32 3.69 -12.74 1.27
CA ARG A 32 3.44 -14.02 0.59
C ARG A 32 4.35 -14.20 -0.63
N LEU A 33 4.58 -13.14 -1.42
CA LEU A 33 5.49 -13.21 -2.57
C LEU A 33 6.94 -13.47 -2.14
N VAL A 34 7.38 -12.84 -1.04
CA VAL A 34 8.69 -13.10 -0.43
C VAL A 34 8.79 -14.54 0.08
N ALA A 35 7.78 -15.03 0.79
CA ALA A 35 7.73 -16.40 1.30
C ALA A 35 7.71 -17.47 0.19
N GLU A 36 7.13 -17.14 -0.98
CA GLU A 36 7.13 -17.99 -2.18
C GLU A 36 8.42 -17.84 -3.01
N HIS A 37 9.41 -17.07 -2.55
CA HIS A 37 10.65 -16.74 -3.27
C HIS A 37 10.41 -16.14 -4.67
N ARG A 38 9.32 -15.41 -4.82
CA ARG A 38 8.95 -14.73 -6.07
C ARG A 38 9.39 -13.28 -6.12
N MET A 39 9.86 -12.74 -5.01
CA MET A 39 10.28 -11.36 -4.80
C MET A 39 11.27 -11.34 -3.64
N ASP A 40 12.30 -10.50 -3.73
CA ASP A 40 13.25 -10.33 -2.64
C ASP A 40 12.66 -9.46 -1.53
N GLU A 41 13.10 -9.67 -0.29
CA GLU A 41 12.58 -8.92 0.87
C GLU A 41 12.86 -7.41 0.75
N ASP A 42 14.04 -7.04 0.25
CA ASP A 42 14.42 -5.64 0.05
C ASP A 42 13.53 -4.95 -1.01
N GLU A 43 13.21 -5.67 -2.09
CA GLU A 43 12.29 -5.20 -3.14
C GLU A 43 10.87 -5.03 -2.59
N ALA A 44 10.40 -6.01 -1.81
CA ALA A 44 9.10 -5.94 -1.16
C ALA A 44 9.01 -4.76 -0.17
N ALA A 45 10.08 -4.47 0.58
CA ALA A 45 10.14 -3.36 1.51
C ALA A 45 10.08 -2.00 0.78
N GLU A 46 10.80 -1.84 -0.33
CA GLU A 46 10.68 -0.63 -1.17
C GLU A 46 9.27 -0.49 -1.77
N LEU A 47 8.71 -1.58 -2.30
CA LEU A 47 7.39 -1.55 -2.93
C LEU A 47 6.28 -1.21 -1.92
N ALA A 48 6.40 -1.66 -0.67
CA ALA A 48 5.46 -1.29 0.39
C ALA A 48 5.41 0.23 0.64
N VAL A 49 6.56 0.90 0.62
CA VAL A 49 6.64 2.37 0.74
C VAL A 49 6.07 3.05 -0.51
N ASP A 50 6.34 2.48 -1.68
CA ASP A 50 5.83 3.01 -2.94
C ASP A 50 4.30 2.97 -3.00
N LEU A 51 3.69 1.83 -2.65
CA LEU A 51 2.24 1.65 -2.60
C LEU A 51 1.55 2.55 -1.57
N ALA A 52 2.17 2.73 -0.40
CA ALA A 52 1.59 3.51 0.68
C ALA A 52 1.71 5.04 0.49
N TYR A 53 2.64 5.52 -0.35
CA TYR A 53 2.94 6.95 -0.43
C TYR A 53 3.35 7.43 -1.82
N ARG A 54 4.44 6.91 -2.39
CA ARG A 54 5.07 7.52 -3.58
C ARG A 54 4.22 7.38 -4.83
N LEU A 55 3.60 6.22 -5.06
CA LEU A 55 2.75 5.97 -6.23
C LEU A 55 1.49 6.84 -6.20
N ALA A 56 0.85 6.98 -5.03
CA ALA A 56 -0.29 7.87 -4.86
C ALA A 56 0.10 9.32 -5.15
N LYS A 57 1.21 9.79 -4.57
CA LYS A 57 1.68 11.16 -4.79
C LYS A 57 1.98 11.44 -6.27
N ASN A 58 2.67 10.53 -6.94
CA ASN A 58 3.02 10.66 -8.36
C ASN A 58 1.77 10.65 -9.25
N ALA A 59 0.82 9.76 -8.98
CA ALA A 59 -0.40 9.62 -9.77
C ALA A 59 -1.32 10.83 -9.66
N TYR A 60 -1.42 11.41 -8.47
CA TYR A 60 -2.25 12.59 -8.21
C TYR A 60 -1.51 13.92 -8.43
N LYS A 61 -0.24 13.88 -8.87
CA LYS A 61 0.63 15.06 -9.08
C LYS A 61 0.67 15.99 -7.85
N LEU A 62 0.82 15.38 -6.68
CA LEU A 62 0.90 16.03 -5.37
C LEU A 62 2.35 16.34 -4.95
#